data_AF-A0A930P6K1-F1
#
_entry.id   AF-A0A930P6K1-F1
#
_cell.length_a   1.000
_cell.length_b   1.000
_cell.length_c   1.000
_cell.angle_alpha   90.00
_cell.angle_beta   90.00
_cell.angle_gamma   90.00
#
_symmetry.space_group_name_H-M   'P 1'
#
loop_
_entity.id
_entity.type
_entity.pdbx_description
1 polymer ?
#
loop_
_entity_poly.entity_id
_entity_poly.type
_entity_poly.pdbx_seq_one_letter_code
_entity_poly.pdbx_strand_id
1 'polypeptide(L)'
;MFSFFFLCFSVYGKAQTAPKKLIAPSPERFQAINDSILAEGMWLYTYEKLAWRATDSLMKYNVKREEINSATAFEEGNLTWRYIFANLEKEQTVFELTLHLSNDTSFYVCSTTPRKLKPTEIEQLKAKQIAPRKVIKEKGDSIFLANTSGLNWDLLPLEKGGYRLYLLHGTTKHGVIPIGDDYAFDFDKDMNILSWRRFHRSFLELPITMNGEEITEVMHSHTPMTPYFTTTDIANYMLYGHDLYGIKKFAVLSTAFADTSYLTTFDVEKMKLTSTVYTVK
;
A
#
# COMPACT_ATOMS: atom_id res chain seq x y z
N MET A 1 9.21 40.07 -7.00
CA MET A 1 9.24 39.12 -5.87
C MET A 1 7.82 38.99 -5.33
N PHE A 2 7.01 38.12 -5.91
CA PHE A 2 5.63 37.88 -5.51
C PHE A 2 5.37 36.37 -5.63
N SER A 3 5.18 35.70 -4.49
CA SER A 3 4.73 34.31 -4.42
C SER A 3 3.23 34.28 -4.59
N PHE A 4 2.74 33.56 -5.60
CA PHE A 4 1.32 33.21 -5.72
C PHE A 4 1.13 31.77 -5.25
N PHE A 5 0.61 31.62 -4.03
CA PHE A 5 -0.03 30.38 -3.57
C PHE A 5 -1.41 30.30 -4.24
N PHE A 6 -1.62 29.33 -5.13
CA PHE A 6 -2.96 29.01 -5.64
C PHE A 6 -3.62 28.00 -4.71
N LEU A 7 -4.49 28.46 -3.80
CA LEU A 7 -5.52 27.62 -3.19
C LEU A 7 -6.79 27.73 -4.05
N CYS A 8 -7.11 26.67 -4.80
CA CYS A 8 -8.41 26.54 -5.45
C CYS A 8 -9.43 26.01 -4.42
N PHE A 9 -10.32 26.87 -3.92
CA PHE A 9 -11.55 26.44 -3.26
C PHE A 9 -12.68 26.40 -4.30
N SER A 10 -13.27 25.23 -4.53
CA SER A 10 -14.56 25.16 -5.20
C SER A 10 -15.65 25.54 -4.19
N VAL A 11 -16.42 26.57 -4.53
CA VAL A 11 -17.57 27.01 -3.75
C VAL A 11 -18.79 26.38 -4.39
N TYR A 12 -19.34 25.30 -3.85
CA TYR A 12 -20.77 24.94 -3.88
C TYR A 12 -20.99 23.66 -3.05
N GLY A 13 -21.61 23.82 -1.89
CA GLY A 13 -22.06 22.71 -1.05
C GLY A 13 -22.65 23.23 0.25
N LYS A 14 -23.89 22.82 0.58
CA LYS A 14 -24.56 23.12 1.85
C LYS A 14 -23.59 22.94 3.01
N ALA A 15 -23.63 23.85 3.99
CA ALA A 15 -22.81 23.83 5.20
C ALA A 15 -22.85 22.42 5.84
N GLN A 16 -21.87 21.61 5.48
CA GLN A 16 -21.59 20.35 6.13
C GLN A 16 -21.08 20.76 7.51
N THR A 17 -21.82 20.42 8.56
CA THR A 17 -21.38 20.61 9.94
C THR A 17 -19.91 20.22 10.01
N ALA A 18 -19.03 21.15 10.39
CA ALA A 18 -17.59 20.91 10.40
C ALA A 18 -17.34 19.55 11.07
N PRO A 19 -16.57 18.64 10.44
CA PRO A 19 -16.35 17.32 10.99
C PRO A 19 -15.88 17.47 12.43
N LYS A 20 -16.54 16.76 13.36
CA LYS A 20 -16.20 16.81 14.79
C LYS A 20 -14.72 16.48 14.92
N LYS A 21 -13.90 17.46 15.29
CA LYS A 21 -12.48 17.26 15.47
C LYS A 21 -12.24 16.20 16.54
N LEU A 22 -11.22 15.37 16.32
CA LEU A 22 -10.88 14.25 17.18
C LEU A 22 -10.12 14.73 18.42
N ILE A 23 -10.20 13.95 19.49
CA ILE A 23 -9.31 14.09 20.64
C ILE A 23 -8.00 13.41 20.28
N ALA A 24 -6.89 14.13 20.38
CA ALA A 24 -5.58 13.56 20.13
C ALA A 24 -5.26 12.47 21.18
N PRO A 25 -4.72 11.31 20.78
CA PRO A 25 -4.23 10.33 21.74
C PRO A 25 -2.99 10.87 22.48
N SER A 26 -2.58 10.20 23.57
CA SER A 26 -1.30 10.53 24.20
C SER A 26 -0.14 10.36 23.20
N PRO A 27 0.98 11.08 23.37
CA PRO A 27 2.15 10.93 22.50
C PRO A 27 2.63 9.47 22.36
N GLU A 28 2.63 8.71 23.45
CA GLU A 28 3.03 7.30 23.47
C GLU A 28 2.06 6.45 22.65
N ARG A 29 0.75 6.71 22.78
CA ARG A 29 -0.26 6.01 22.01
C ARG A 29 -0.20 6.39 20.53
N PHE A 30 0.08 7.64 20.19
CA PHE A 30 0.29 8.07 18.81
C PHE A 30 1.49 7.34 18.20
N GLN A 31 2.62 7.27 18.92
CA GLN A 31 3.80 6.55 18.45
C GLN A 31 3.52 5.06 18.27
N ALA A 32 2.79 4.41 19.19
CA ALA A 32 2.42 3.01 19.03
C ALA A 32 1.53 2.76 17.78
N ILE A 33 0.66 3.72 17.43
CA ILE A 33 -0.12 3.68 16.19
C ILE A 33 0.81 3.80 14.97
N ASN A 34 1.74 4.76 14.98
CA ASN A 34 2.74 4.92 13.93
C ASN A 34 3.57 3.65 13.73
N ASP A 35 4.07 3.04 14.80
CA ASP A 35 4.89 1.83 14.72
C ASP A 35 4.10 0.66 14.09
N SER A 36 2.81 0.53 14.46
CA SER A 36 1.91 -0.45 13.84
C SER A 36 1.66 -0.19 12.36
N ILE A 37 1.45 1.08 11.96
CA ILE A 37 1.23 1.46 10.56
C ILE A 37 2.49 1.19 9.74
N LEU A 38 3.67 1.54 10.27
CA LEU A 38 4.94 1.32 9.58
C LEU A 38 5.20 -0.17 9.38
N ALA A 39 5.03 -1.00 10.41
CA ALA A 39 5.22 -2.43 10.30
C ALA A 39 4.31 -3.04 9.22
N GLU A 40 3.02 -2.71 9.24
CA GLU A 40 2.08 -3.21 8.24
C GLU A 40 2.34 -2.62 6.85
N GLY A 41 2.75 -1.34 6.77
CA GLY A 41 3.08 -0.65 5.53
C GLY A 41 4.27 -1.27 4.82
N MET A 42 5.31 -1.62 5.57
CA MET A 42 6.47 -2.33 5.07
C MET A 42 6.15 -3.76 4.64
N TRP A 43 5.17 -4.40 5.28
CA TRP A 43 4.66 -5.70 4.86
C TRP A 43 3.94 -5.60 3.51
N LEU A 44 3.02 -4.63 3.35
CA LEU A 44 2.35 -4.37 2.07
C LEU A 44 3.34 -4.00 0.96
N TYR A 45 4.29 -3.12 1.25
CA TYR A 45 5.40 -2.78 0.36
C TYR A 45 6.14 -4.03 -0.14
N THR A 46 6.44 -4.98 0.75
CA THR A 46 7.18 -6.19 0.40
C THR A 46 6.37 -7.07 -0.55
N TYR A 47 5.06 -7.19 -0.34
CA TYR A 47 4.15 -7.92 -1.25
C TYR A 47 4.15 -7.29 -2.65
N GLU A 48 4.00 -5.97 -2.73
CA GLU A 48 4.00 -5.24 -4.00
C GLU A 48 5.37 -5.32 -4.71
N LYS A 49 6.47 -5.13 -3.97
CA LYS A 49 7.83 -5.21 -4.51
C LYS A 49 8.12 -6.60 -5.08
N LEU A 50 7.68 -7.66 -4.39
CA LEU A 50 7.76 -9.02 -4.88
C LEU A 50 6.92 -9.22 -6.15
N ALA A 51 5.69 -8.71 -6.17
CA ALA A 51 4.80 -8.81 -7.33
C ALA A 51 5.40 -8.14 -8.57
N TRP A 52 5.96 -6.92 -8.41
CA TRP A 52 6.64 -6.20 -9.50
C TRP A 52 7.85 -6.99 -10.00
N ARG A 53 8.75 -7.38 -9.07
CA ARG A 53 9.98 -8.12 -9.40
C ARG A 53 9.67 -9.45 -10.09
N ALA A 54 8.67 -10.17 -9.60
CA ALA A 54 8.27 -11.47 -10.13
C ALA A 54 7.60 -11.34 -11.50
N THR A 55 6.78 -10.30 -11.70
CA THR A 55 6.17 -10.01 -13.01
C THR A 55 7.24 -9.64 -14.03
N ASP A 56 8.15 -8.72 -13.70
CA ASP A 56 9.27 -8.35 -14.57
C ASP A 56 10.17 -9.54 -14.91
N SER A 57 10.37 -10.44 -13.94
CA SER A 57 11.15 -11.66 -14.16
C SER A 57 10.42 -12.63 -15.06
N LEU A 58 9.12 -12.89 -14.80
CA LEU A 58 8.26 -13.76 -15.62
C LEU A 58 8.28 -13.33 -17.10
N MET A 59 8.28 -12.02 -17.37
CA MET A 59 8.30 -11.49 -18.74
C MET A 59 9.54 -11.92 -19.55
N LYS A 60 10.64 -12.30 -18.88
CA LYS A 60 11.89 -12.74 -19.52
C LYS A 60 11.88 -14.22 -19.90
N TYR A 61 10.89 -14.98 -19.45
CA TYR A 61 10.78 -16.42 -19.71
C TYR A 61 9.61 -16.72 -20.65
N ASN A 62 9.75 -17.77 -21.45
CA ASN A 62 8.68 -18.25 -22.33
C ASN A 62 7.67 -19.12 -21.57
N VAL A 63 7.02 -18.53 -20.58
CA VAL A 63 5.99 -19.16 -19.75
C VAL A 63 4.62 -18.94 -20.38
N LYS A 64 3.78 -19.98 -20.40
CA LYS A 64 2.38 -19.89 -20.85
C LYS A 64 1.55 -19.13 -19.81
N ARG A 65 1.43 -17.82 -19.99
CA ARG A 65 0.77 -16.92 -19.03
C ARG A 65 -0.72 -17.21 -18.87
N GLU A 66 -1.34 -17.75 -19.90
CA GLU A 66 -2.71 -18.25 -19.90
C GLU A 66 -2.93 -19.41 -18.92
N GLU A 67 -1.87 -20.10 -18.48
CA GLU A 67 -1.98 -21.14 -17.45
C GLU A 67 -1.99 -20.56 -16.02
N ILE A 68 -1.67 -19.27 -15.85
CA ILE A 68 -1.65 -18.61 -14.54
C ILE A 68 -3.06 -18.15 -14.19
N ASN A 69 -3.60 -18.64 -13.07
CA ASN A 69 -4.90 -18.21 -12.58
C ASN A 69 -4.86 -17.64 -11.15
N SER A 70 -3.74 -17.75 -10.43
CA SER A 70 -3.53 -17.05 -9.16
C SER A 70 -2.05 -16.76 -8.93
N ALA A 71 -1.75 -15.73 -8.14
CA ALA A 71 -0.39 -15.43 -7.72
C ALA A 71 -0.35 -14.70 -6.37
N THR A 72 0.65 -15.00 -5.55
CA THR A 72 0.86 -14.31 -4.26
C THR A 72 2.26 -14.55 -3.70
N ALA A 73 2.60 -13.77 -2.67
CA ALA A 73 3.84 -13.85 -1.93
C ALA A 73 3.72 -14.77 -0.70
N PHE A 74 4.83 -15.40 -0.33
CA PHE A 74 4.99 -16.25 0.83
C PHE A 74 6.29 -15.89 1.53
N GLU A 75 6.24 -15.72 2.86
CA GLU A 75 7.45 -15.59 3.68
C GLU A 75 7.99 -16.99 4.00
N GLU A 76 9.28 -17.22 3.77
CA GLU A 76 9.98 -18.47 4.12
C GLU A 76 10.89 -18.31 5.35
N GLY A 77 10.89 -17.11 5.96
CA GLY A 77 11.77 -16.74 7.06
C GLY A 77 13.17 -16.34 6.61
N ASN A 78 14.00 -15.88 7.57
CA ASN A 78 15.38 -15.44 7.31
C ASN A 78 15.49 -14.48 6.11
N LEU A 79 14.59 -13.47 6.06
CA LEU A 79 14.53 -12.47 4.99
C LEU A 79 14.26 -13.05 3.58
N THR A 80 13.85 -14.31 3.50
CA THR A 80 13.60 -15.01 2.24
C THR A 80 12.12 -15.06 1.97
N TRP A 81 11.77 -14.71 0.74
CA TRP A 81 10.41 -14.62 0.25
C TRP A 81 10.28 -15.36 -1.06
N ARG A 82 9.09 -15.88 -1.32
CA ARG A 82 8.73 -16.48 -2.61
C ARG A 82 7.52 -15.79 -3.18
N TYR A 83 7.52 -15.55 -4.48
CA TYR A 83 6.35 -15.13 -5.23
C TYR A 83 6.01 -16.22 -6.24
N ILE A 84 4.81 -16.78 -6.12
CA ILE A 84 4.37 -17.92 -6.93
C ILE A 84 3.31 -17.44 -7.89
N PHE A 85 3.47 -17.75 -9.17
CA PHE A 85 2.38 -17.80 -10.14
C PHE A 85 1.94 -19.25 -10.30
N ALA A 86 0.64 -19.51 -10.20
CA ALA A 86 0.10 -20.85 -10.08
C ALA A 86 -1.04 -21.12 -11.06
N ASN A 87 -1.19 -22.40 -11.38
CA ASN A 87 -2.40 -22.98 -11.94
C ASN A 87 -3.09 -23.79 -10.84
N LEU A 88 -4.15 -23.24 -10.24
CA LEU A 88 -4.89 -23.89 -9.16
C LEU A 88 -5.74 -25.08 -9.63
N GLU A 89 -6.06 -25.21 -10.92
CA GLU A 89 -6.81 -26.35 -11.44
C GLU A 89 -5.93 -27.60 -11.52
N LYS A 90 -4.64 -27.40 -11.86
CA LYS A 90 -3.60 -28.43 -11.89
C LYS A 90 -2.84 -28.55 -10.55
N GLU A 91 -3.17 -27.73 -9.56
CA GLU A 91 -2.47 -27.59 -8.27
C GLU A 91 -0.94 -27.52 -8.39
N GLN A 92 -0.44 -26.75 -9.36
CA GLN A 92 1.00 -26.63 -9.62
C GLN A 92 1.46 -25.19 -9.80
N THR A 93 2.74 -24.96 -9.56
CA THR A 93 3.42 -23.72 -9.95
C THR A 93 3.55 -23.64 -11.47
N VAL A 94 3.46 -22.42 -11.98
CA VAL A 94 3.74 -22.07 -13.38
C VAL A 94 5.06 -21.29 -13.46
N PHE A 95 5.30 -20.42 -12.47
CA PHE A 95 6.56 -19.72 -12.28
C PHE A 95 6.75 -19.40 -10.81
N GLU A 96 8.00 -19.39 -10.35
CA GLU A 96 8.35 -19.04 -8.98
C GLU A 96 9.57 -18.14 -8.97
N LEU A 97 9.47 -17.04 -8.23
CA LEU A 97 10.61 -16.20 -7.87
C LEU A 97 10.89 -16.38 -6.38
N THR A 98 12.13 -16.70 -6.04
CA THR A 98 12.64 -16.63 -4.66
C THR A 98 13.53 -15.39 -4.54
N LEU A 99 13.27 -14.55 -3.55
CA LEU A 99 14.02 -13.33 -3.26
C LEU A 99 14.54 -13.38 -1.84
N HIS A 100 15.83 -13.11 -1.66
CA HIS A 100 16.42 -12.86 -0.36
C HIS A 100 16.65 -11.34 -0.20
N LEU A 101 16.00 -10.73 0.79
CA LEU A 101 16.00 -9.29 1.04
C LEU A 101 16.99 -8.94 2.17
N SER A 102 18.28 -8.93 1.84
CA SER A 102 19.36 -8.53 2.76
C SER A 102 20.05 -7.25 2.29
N ASN A 103 20.45 -6.39 3.23
CA ASN A 103 21.20 -5.16 2.94
C ASN A 103 22.57 -5.45 2.31
N ASP A 104 23.19 -6.59 2.64
CA ASP A 104 24.55 -6.92 2.21
C ASP A 104 24.57 -7.78 0.94
N THR A 105 23.60 -8.71 0.80
CA THR A 105 23.59 -9.74 -0.24
C THR A 105 22.18 -10.07 -0.72
N SER A 106 21.49 -9.08 -1.28
CA SER A 106 20.22 -9.33 -1.96
C SER A 106 20.42 -10.14 -3.25
N PHE A 107 19.69 -11.25 -3.40
CA PHE A 107 19.69 -12.04 -4.63
C PHE A 107 18.30 -12.59 -4.93
N TYR A 108 18.07 -12.95 -6.19
CA TYR A 108 16.83 -13.62 -6.60
C TYR A 108 17.11 -14.78 -7.54
N VAL A 109 16.27 -15.81 -7.45
CA VAL A 109 16.31 -17.00 -8.31
C VAL A 109 14.92 -17.23 -8.87
N CYS A 110 14.84 -17.57 -10.16
CA CYS A 110 13.59 -17.87 -10.84
C CYS A 110 13.55 -19.33 -11.27
N SER A 111 12.36 -19.94 -11.19
CA SER A 111 12.10 -21.29 -11.68
C SER A 111 10.86 -21.32 -12.57
N THR A 112 11.00 -21.94 -13.74
CA THR A 112 9.90 -22.26 -14.65
C THR A 112 9.50 -23.73 -14.59
N THR A 113 10.13 -24.53 -13.71
CA THR A 113 9.85 -25.95 -13.57
C THR A 113 8.59 -26.13 -12.73
N PRO A 114 7.52 -26.72 -13.27
CA PRO A 114 6.30 -26.96 -12.51
C PRO A 114 6.58 -27.89 -11.32
N ARG A 115 6.06 -27.52 -10.16
CA ARG A 115 6.02 -28.38 -8.97
C ARG A 115 4.62 -28.35 -8.38
N LYS A 116 4.26 -29.40 -7.64
CA LYS A 116 3.00 -29.44 -6.88
C LYS A 116 2.99 -28.32 -5.83
N LEU A 117 1.84 -27.66 -5.68
CA LEU A 117 1.61 -26.69 -4.62
C LEU A 117 1.49 -27.38 -3.26
N LYS A 118 2.01 -26.74 -2.22
CA LYS A 118 1.79 -27.16 -0.83
C LYS A 118 0.35 -26.82 -0.41
N PRO A 119 -0.26 -27.54 0.56
CA PRO A 119 -1.61 -27.23 1.01
C PRO A 119 -1.82 -25.78 1.45
N THR A 120 -0.83 -25.21 2.17
CA THR A 120 -0.86 -23.80 2.61
C THR A 120 -0.76 -22.81 1.43
N GLU A 121 -0.03 -23.16 0.37
CA GLU A 121 0.04 -22.36 -0.85
C GLU A 121 -1.32 -22.34 -1.56
N ILE A 122 -1.98 -23.50 -1.66
CA ILE A 122 -3.32 -23.62 -2.26
C ILE A 122 -4.33 -22.78 -1.49
N GLU A 123 -4.31 -22.84 -0.15
CA GLU A 123 -5.20 -22.05 0.71
C GLU A 123 -5.07 -20.55 0.43
N GLN A 124 -3.85 -20.00 0.51
CA GLN A 124 -3.61 -18.57 0.31
C GLN A 124 -3.89 -18.12 -1.13
N LEU A 125 -3.52 -18.92 -2.14
CA LEU A 125 -3.81 -18.63 -3.55
C LEU A 125 -5.31 -18.67 -3.85
N LYS A 126 -6.09 -19.53 -3.18
CA LYS A 126 -7.56 -19.54 -3.29
C LYS A 126 -8.16 -18.33 -2.59
N ALA A 127 -7.70 -17.99 -1.39
CA ALA A 127 -8.12 -16.78 -0.67
C ALA A 127 -7.91 -15.52 -1.54
N LYS A 128 -6.75 -15.44 -2.22
CA LYS A 128 -6.41 -14.37 -3.15
C LYS A 128 -7.39 -14.23 -4.32
N GLN A 129 -7.90 -15.34 -4.87
CA GLN A 129 -8.94 -15.30 -5.91
C GLN A 129 -10.33 -14.90 -5.37
N ILE A 130 -10.65 -15.34 -4.15
CA ILE A 130 -11.98 -15.15 -3.55
C ILE A 130 -12.17 -13.71 -3.08
N ALA A 131 -11.16 -13.11 -2.44
CA ALA A 131 -11.28 -11.82 -1.77
C ALA A 131 -11.80 -10.69 -2.70
N PRO A 132 -11.20 -10.41 -3.88
CA PRO A 132 -11.70 -9.37 -4.78
C PRO A 132 -13.14 -9.63 -5.24
N ARG A 133 -13.48 -10.88 -5.56
CA ARG A 133 -14.84 -11.25 -6.00
C ARG A 133 -15.87 -11.00 -4.92
N LYS A 134 -15.55 -11.31 -3.66
CA LYS A 134 -16.45 -11.09 -2.53
C LYS A 134 -16.63 -9.59 -2.25
N VAL A 135 -15.56 -8.81 -2.33
CA VAL A 135 -15.61 -7.34 -2.19
C VAL A 135 -16.49 -6.72 -3.27
N ILE A 136 -16.29 -7.09 -4.53
CA ILE A 136 -17.12 -6.58 -5.64
C ILE A 136 -18.58 -6.96 -5.43
N LYS A 137 -18.87 -8.23 -5.07
CA LYS A 137 -20.23 -8.72 -4.85
C LYS A 137 -20.95 -8.03 -3.70
N GLU A 138 -20.28 -7.80 -2.57
CA GLU A 138 -20.92 -7.35 -1.33
C GLU A 138 -20.79 -5.85 -1.06
N LYS A 139 -19.78 -5.21 -1.64
CA LYS A 139 -19.40 -3.81 -1.36
C LYS A 139 -19.14 -2.99 -2.62
N GLY A 140 -19.33 -3.55 -3.82
CA GLY A 140 -19.06 -2.87 -5.10
C GLY A 140 -19.69 -1.47 -5.19
N ASP A 141 -20.96 -1.32 -4.80
CA ASP A 141 -21.68 -0.04 -4.82
C ASP A 141 -21.14 1.00 -3.83
N SER A 142 -20.31 0.59 -2.87
CA SER A 142 -19.65 1.46 -1.89
C SER A 142 -18.21 1.83 -2.28
N ILE A 143 -17.69 1.25 -3.36
CA ILE A 143 -16.34 1.49 -3.85
C ILE A 143 -16.41 2.52 -4.97
N PHE A 144 -15.91 3.71 -4.68
CA PHE A 144 -15.83 4.81 -5.64
C PHE A 144 -14.36 5.05 -5.95
N LEU A 145 -13.92 4.62 -7.12
CA LEU A 145 -12.57 4.85 -7.62
C LEU A 145 -12.60 5.89 -8.74
N ALA A 146 -11.60 6.76 -8.78
CA ALA A 146 -11.40 7.73 -9.85
C ALA A 146 -11.15 7.06 -11.20
N ASN A 147 -10.46 5.90 -11.18
CA ASN A 147 -10.32 5.00 -12.31
C ASN A 147 -9.98 3.58 -11.81
N THR A 148 -9.82 2.60 -12.71
CA THR A 148 -9.44 1.23 -12.33
C THR A 148 -8.14 0.79 -13.01
N SER A 149 -7.44 1.71 -13.68
CA SER A 149 -6.19 1.43 -14.38
C SER A 149 -5.05 1.38 -13.37
N GLY A 150 -4.22 0.34 -13.43
CA GLY A 150 -3.11 0.18 -12.47
C GLY A 150 -3.58 -0.14 -11.05
N LEU A 151 -4.81 -0.63 -10.89
CA LEU A 151 -5.37 -0.99 -9.61
C LEU A 151 -4.84 -2.35 -9.14
N ASN A 152 -4.07 -2.34 -8.05
CA ASN A 152 -3.55 -3.54 -7.42
C ASN A 152 -4.47 -3.98 -6.30
N TRP A 153 -4.63 -5.29 -6.20
CA TRP A 153 -5.36 -5.96 -5.14
C TRP A 153 -4.33 -6.76 -4.39
N ASP A 154 -4.05 -6.47 -3.12
CA ASP A 154 -3.02 -7.15 -2.31
C ASP A 154 -3.63 -7.79 -1.07
N LEU A 155 -3.51 -9.10 -0.96
CA LEU A 155 -4.13 -9.86 0.13
C LEU A 155 -3.03 -10.32 1.07
N LEU A 156 -3.02 -9.73 2.27
CA LEU A 156 -2.05 -10.01 3.31
C LEU A 156 -2.69 -10.94 4.34
N PRO A 157 -2.06 -12.10 4.67
CA PRO A 157 -2.46 -12.87 5.82
C PRO A 157 -2.18 -12.09 7.11
N LEU A 158 -3.06 -12.17 8.09
CA LEU A 158 -2.91 -11.51 9.39
C LEU A 158 -2.38 -12.51 10.43
N GLU A 159 -1.51 -12.07 11.35
CA GLU A 159 -0.89 -12.94 12.37
C GLU A 159 -1.91 -13.68 13.24
N LYS A 160 -3.03 -13.03 13.57
CA LYS A 160 -4.11 -13.62 14.39
C LYS A 160 -5.09 -14.47 13.55
N GLY A 161 -4.78 -14.68 12.28
CA GLY A 161 -5.63 -15.33 11.30
C GLY A 161 -6.56 -14.38 10.56
N GLY A 162 -7.11 -14.85 9.45
CA GLY A 162 -7.85 -14.03 8.50
C GLY A 162 -6.90 -13.26 7.56
N TYR A 163 -7.47 -12.30 6.84
CA TYR A 163 -6.74 -11.58 5.79
C TYR A 163 -7.13 -10.10 5.77
N ARG A 164 -6.23 -9.28 5.24
CA ARG A 164 -6.55 -7.91 4.83
C ARG A 164 -6.28 -7.73 3.35
N LEU A 165 -7.29 -7.33 2.60
CA LEU A 165 -7.17 -6.96 1.20
C LEU A 165 -6.99 -5.46 1.08
N TYR A 166 -5.87 -5.05 0.53
CA TYR A 166 -5.61 -3.69 0.10
C TYR A 166 -6.02 -3.52 -1.35
N LEU A 167 -6.63 -2.38 -1.63
CA LEU A 167 -6.93 -1.90 -2.96
C LEU A 167 -6.19 -0.58 -3.12
N LEU A 168 -5.16 -0.53 -3.95
CA LEU A 168 -4.29 0.63 -4.10
C LEU A 168 -3.93 0.85 -5.56
N HIS A 169 -3.71 2.11 -5.92
CA HIS A 169 -3.33 2.48 -7.27
C HIS A 169 -1.81 2.54 -7.42
N GLY A 170 -1.32 1.81 -8.42
CA GLY A 170 -0.04 2.07 -9.04
C GLY A 170 -0.17 3.04 -10.23
N THR A 171 0.97 3.39 -10.83
CA THR A 171 1.03 4.14 -12.08
C THR A 171 2.19 3.65 -12.94
N THR A 172 2.03 3.74 -14.26
CA THR A 172 3.10 3.57 -15.24
C THR A 172 3.70 4.90 -15.68
N LYS A 173 3.13 6.02 -15.22
CA LYS A 173 3.64 7.36 -15.51
C LYS A 173 4.95 7.59 -14.76
N HIS A 174 5.99 7.96 -15.51
CA HIS A 174 7.28 8.31 -14.93
C HIS A 174 7.23 9.68 -14.24
N GLY A 175 8.07 9.84 -13.23
CA GLY A 175 8.33 11.12 -12.56
C GLY A 175 7.27 11.50 -11.53
N VAL A 176 6.41 10.57 -11.12
CA VAL A 176 5.34 10.80 -10.14
C VAL A 176 5.24 9.69 -9.11
N ILE A 177 4.71 10.04 -7.93
CA ILE A 177 4.34 9.12 -6.86
C ILE A 177 2.81 9.08 -6.80
N PRO A 178 2.17 7.91 -7.05
CA PRO A 178 0.72 7.77 -6.92
C PRO A 178 0.34 7.66 -5.43
N ILE A 179 -0.56 8.52 -4.96
CA ILE A 179 -1.05 8.49 -3.58
C ILE A 179 -2.57 8.51 -3.59
N GLY A 180 -3.15 7.58 -2.82
CA GLY A 180 -4.57 7.58 -2.49
C GLY A 180 -5.49 6.83 -3.46
N ASP A 181 -6.77 7.17 -3.35
CA ASP A 181 -7.91 6.45 -3.90
C ASP A 181 -7.88 4.94 -3.62
N ASP A 182 -7.77 4.63 -2.33
CA ASP A 182 -7.37 3.34 -1.82
C ASP A 182 -8.26 2.88 -0.65
N TYR A 183 -8.35 1.56 -0.50
CA TYR A 183 -9.24 0.90 0.45
C TYR A 183 -8.54 -0.27 1.14
N ALA A 184 -9.05 -0.65 2.30
CA ALA A 184 -8.72 -1.89 2.97
C ALA A 184 -9.99 -2.63 3.41
N PHE A 185 -9.99 -3.95 3.24
CA PHE A 185 -11.07 -4.86 3.64
C PHE A 185 -10.50 -5.95 4.53
N ASP A 186 -11.10 -6.15 5.70
CA ASP A 186 -10.68 -7.16 6.66
C ASP A 186 -11.59 -8.38 6.56
N PHE A 187 -10.98 -9.56 6.53
CA PHE A 187 -11.66 -10.85 6.40
C PHE A 187 -11.34 -11.75 7.59
N ASP A 188 -12.32 -12.56 8.00
CA ASP A 188 -12.05 -13.72 8.84
C ASP A 188 -11.40 -14.87 8.04
N LYS A 189 -11.13 -15.99 8.71
CA LYS A 189 -10.54 -17.20 8.10
C LYS A 189 -11.46 -17.86 7.07
N ASP A 190 -12.77 -17.67 7.20
CA ASP A 190 -13.78 -18.19 6.28
C ASP A 190 -14.07 -17.21 5.13
N MET A 191 -13.21 -16.21 4.97
CA MET A 191 -13.29 -15.16 3.96
C MET A 191 -14.54 -14.29 4.09
N ASN A 192 -15.17 -14.11 5.25
CA ASN A 192 -16.26 -13.13 5.44
C ASN A 192 -15.70 -11.73 5.70
N ILE A 193 -16.29 -10.71 5.07
CA ILE A 193 -15.88 -9.32 5.28
C ILE A 193 -16.33 -8.89 6.68
N LEU A 194 -15.36 -8.65 7.56
CA LEU A 194 -15.57 -8.18 8.93
C LEU A 194 -15.75 -6.67 8.98
N SER A 195 -14.89 -5.95 8.25
CA SER A 195 -14.93 -4.50 8.18
C SER A 195 -14.23 -4.00 6.91
N TRP A 196 -14.44 -2.74 6.58
CA TRP A 196 -13.71 -2.09 5.50
C TRP A 196 -13.59 -0.59 5.76
N ARG A 197 -12.59 0.01 5.12
CA ARG A 197 -12.32 1.45 5.22
C ARG A 197 -11.77 1.98 3.91
N ARG A 198 -12.13 3.22 3.59
CA ARG A 198 -11.47 4.02 2.56
C ARG A 198 -10.44 4.91 3.23
N PHE A 199 -9.19 4.86 2.78
CA PHE A 199 -8.12 5.68 3.32
C PHE A 199 -8.13 7.08 2.69
N HIS A 200 -8.10 7.14 1.36
CA HIS A 200 -8.10 8.40 0.62
C HIS A 200 -9.26 8.48 -0.35
N ARG A 201 -9.87 9.68 -0.43
CA ARG A 201 -10.91 9.97 -1.42
C ARG A 201 -10.39 10.42 -2.77
N SER A 202 -9.20 11.00 -2.76
CA SER A 202 -8.57 11.57 -3.94
C SER A 202 -7.43 10.68 -4.37
N PHE A 203 -7.21 10.63 -5.67
CA PHE A 203 -5.98 10.13 -6.27
C PHE A 203 -5.08 11.32 -6.60
N LEU A 204 -3.84 11.30 -6.13
CA LEU A 204 -2.85 12.33 -6.34
C LEU A 204 -1.64 11.74 -7.06
N GLU A 205 -1.13 12.46 -8.06
CA GLU A 205 0.16 12.16 -8.68
C GLU A 205 1.14 13.25 -8.26
N LEU A 206 1.96 12.96 -7.24
CA LEU A 206 2.91 13.93 -6.72
C LEU A 206 4.17 13.91 -7.60
N PRO A 207 4.56 15.03 -8.25
CA PRO A 207 5.76 15.05 -9.09
C PRO A 207 7.02 14.88 -8.23
N ILE A 208 8.09 14.35 -8.82
CA ILE A 208 9.41 14.21 -8.17
C ILE A 208 10.39 15.34 -8.51
N THR A 209 9.99 16.24 -9.41
CA THR A 209 10.71 17.48 -9.70
C THR A 209 9.77 18.68 -9.61
N MET A 210 10.32 19.82 -9.18
CA MET A 210 9.61 21.09 -9.16
C MET A 210 10.55 22.19 -9.69
N ASN A 211 10.09 22.95 -10.68
CA ASN A 211 10.90 23.99 -11.35
C ASN A 211 12.27 23.50 -11.89
N GLY A 212 12.36 22.22 -12.26
CA GLY A 212 13.60 21.61 -12.75
C GLY A 212 14.55 21.11 -11.65
N GLU A 213 14.20 21.27 -10.38
CA GLU A 213 14.96 20.75 -9.24
C GLU A 213 14.33 19.45 -8.71
N GLU A 214 15.18 18.54 -8.23
CA GLU A 214 14.74 17.29 -7.59
C GLU A 214 14.14 17.56 -6.21
N ILE A 215 13.01 16.91 -5.92
CA ILE A 215 12.35 17.01 -4.63
C ILE A 215 13.03 16.08 -3.64
N THR A 216 13.43 16.62 -2.48
CA THR A 216 14.08 15.85 -1.40
C THR A 216 13.11 15.38 -0.32
N GLU A 217 11.92 15.97 -0.27
CA GLU A 217 10.85 15.63 0.67
C GLU A 217 9.48 15.87 0.02
N VAL A 218 8.59 14.88 0.16
CA VAL A 218 7.22 14.96 -0.35
C VAL A 218 6.28 15.11 0.84
N MET A 219 5.19 15.87 0.67
CA MET A 219 4.19 16.05 1.71
C MET A 219 2.77 16.11 1.14
N HIS A 220 1.81 15.50 1.83
CA HIS A 220 0.39 15.76 1.62
C HIS A 220 -0.36 15.90 2.95
N SER A 221 -1.66 16.20 2.87
CA SER A 221 -2.50 16.40 4.04
C SER A 221 -3.63 15.38 4.10
N HIS A 222 -4.00 14.98 5.31
CA HIS A 222 -5.10 14.07 5.56
C HIS A 222 -6.33 14.78 6.09
N THR A 223 -7.49 14.23 5.72
CA THR A 223 -8.78 14.64 6.27
C THR A 223 -9.01 14.03 7.65
N PRO A 224 -9.97 14.55 8.45
CA PRO A 224 -10.30 13.96 9.75
C PRO A 224 -10.71 12.48 9.74
N MET A 225 -11.12 11.94 8.60
CA MET A 225 -11.44 10.51 8.45
C MET A 225 -10.22 9.60 8.54
N THR A 226 -9.03 10.12 8.20
CA THR A 226 -7.79 9.35 8.11
C THR A 226 -6.69 10.10 8.85
N PRO A 227 -6.80 10.25 10.17
CA PRO A 227 -5.99 11.20 10.94
C PRO A 227 -4.51 10.84 11.08
N TYR A 228 -4.11 9.64 10.64
CA TYR A 228 -2.74 9.13 10.71
C TYR A 228 -2.22 8.84 9.30
N PHE A 229 -0.92 8.60 9.19
CA PHE A 229 -0.34 7.91 8.04
C PHE A 229 -1.13 6.62 7.74
N THR A 230 -1.14 6.16 6.50
CA THR A 230 -1.76 4.88 6.15
C THR A 230 -0.74 3.86 5.70
N THR A 231 -1.13 2.60 5.75
CA THR A 231 -0.35 1.48 5.23
C THR A 231 -0.02 1.68 3.74
N THR A 232 -0.97 2.22 2.96
CA THR A 232 -0.81 2.46 1.52
C THR A 232 0.10 3.66 1.23
N ASP A 233 0.08 4.70 2.07
CA ASP A 233 1.06 5.79 2.00
C ASP A 233 2.50 5.25 2.09
N ILE A 234 2.78 4.39 3.08
CA ILE A 234 4.10 3.77 3.25
C ILE A 234 4.45 2.92 2.03
N ALA A 235 3.54 2.05 1.58
CA ALA A 235 3.83 1.14 0.47
C ALA A 235 4.10 1.88 -0.85
N ASN A 236 3.21 2.80 -1.24
CA ASN A 236 3.39 3.57 -2.48
C ASN A 236 4.61 4.47 -2.41
N TYR A 237 4.88 5.10 -1.26
CA TYR A 237 6.06 5.92 -1.12
C TYR A 237 7.36 5.10 -1.19
N MET A 238 7.43 3.94 -0.55
CA MET A 238 8.61 3.08 -0.65
C MET A 238 8.84 2.59 -2.08
N LEU A 239 7.80 2.17 -2.81
CA LEU A 239 7.91 1.72 -4.20
C LEU A 239 8.30 2.86 -5.15
N TYR A 240 7.54 3.95 -5.13
CA TYR A 240 7.66 4.99 -6.14
C TYR A 240 8.58 6.12 -5.72
N GLY A 241 8.52 6.58 -4.47
CA GLY A 241 9.37 7.67 -3.99
C GLY A 241 10.79 7.21 -3.70
N HIS A 242 10.94 6.19 -2.86
CA HIS A 242 12.25 5.73 -2.41
C HIS A 242 12.96 4.84 -3.43
N ASP A 243 12.37 3.70 -3.82
CA ASP A 243 13.05 2.72 -4.67
C ASP A 243 13.37 3.24 -6.08
N LEU A 244 12.48 4.06 -6.67
CA LEU A 244 12.69 4.59 -8.03
C LEU A 244 13.46 5.92 -8.06
N TYR A 245 13.30 6.78 -7.06
CA TYR A 245 13.81 8.15 -7.09
C TYR A 245 14.69 8.54 -5.89
N GLY A 246 14.95 7.64 -4.95
CA GLY A 246 15.87 7.86 -3.84
C GLY A 246 15.41 8.91 -2.81
N ILE A 247 14.13 9.28 -2.81
CA ILE A 247 13.59 10.26 -1.86
C ILE A 247 13.63 9.65 -0.46
N LYS A 248 14.09 10.43 0.53
CA LYS A 248 14.41 9.94 1.88
C LYS A 248 13.34 10.25 2.92
N LYS A 249 12.52 11.28 2.66
CA LYS A 249 11.49 11.75 3.60
C LYS A 249 10.13 11.92 2.94
N PHE A 250 9.11 11.48 3.65
CA PHE A 250 7.72 11.67 3.30
C PHE A 250 6.90 12.10 4.50
N ALA A 251 6.12 13.16 4.38
CA ALA A 251 5.39 13.73 5.49
C ALA A 251 3.88 13.78 5.23
N VAL A 252 3.10 13.52 6.28
CA VAL A 252 1.66 13.68 6.29
C VAL A 252 1.28 14.70 7.34
N LEU A 253 0.59 15.76 6.90
CA LEU A 253 -0.03 16.74 7.78
C LEU A 253 -1.45 16.30 8.13
N SER A 254 -1.68 16.02 9.41
CA SER A 254 -3.01 15.74 9.97
C SER A 254 -3.56 16.97 10.67
N THR A 255 -4.74 17.42 10.22
CA THR A 255 -5.51 18.53 10.81
C THR A 255 -6.75 18.04 11.56
N ALA A 256 -6.81 16.74 11.83
CA ALA A 256 -7.99 16.06 12.33
C ALA A 256 -8.34 16.38 13.79
N PHE A 257 -7.37 16.83 14.58
CA PHE A 257 -7.49 16.96 16.03
C PHE A 257 -7.85 18.39 16.45
N ALA A 258 -8.60 18.50 17.56
CA ALA A 258 -9.25 19.74 18.01
C ALA A 258 -8.31 20.95 18.05
N ASP A 259 -7.23 20.80 18.82
CA ASP A 259 -6.36 21.90 19.26
C ASP A 259 -4.92 21.76 18.73
N THR A 260 -4.67 20.71 17.95
CA THR A 260 -3.33 20.33 17.51
C THR A 260 -3.36 19.81 16.08
N SER A 261 -2.37 20.19 15.28
CA SER A 261 -2.03 19.53 14.04
C SER A 261 -0.80 18.66 14.24
N TYR A 262 -0.74 17.53 13.55
CA TYR A 262 0.41 16.63 13.59
C TYR A 262 1.07 16.60 12.22
N LEU A 263 2.37 16.87 12.15
CA LEU A 263 3.18 16.53 10.99
C LEU A 263 3.91 15.23 11.32
N THR A 264 3.52 14.15 10.66
CA THR A 264 4.19 12.85 10.82
C THR A 264 5.09 12.62 9.63
N THR A 265 6.39 12.45 9.88
CA THR A 265 7.41 12.23 8.86
C THR A 265 7.91 10.79 8.92
N PHE A 266 7.91 10.13 7.78
CA PHE A 266 8.62 8.88 7.55
C PHE A 266 10.04 9.18 7.10
N ASP A 267 11.02 8.78 7.91
CA ASP A 267 12.44 8.80 7.59
C ASP A 267 12.86 7.38 7.21
N VAL A 268 13.11 7.14 5.92
CA VAL A 268 13.42 5.80 5.38
C VAL A 268 14.76 5.29 5.88
N GLU A 269 15.76 6.17 6.00
CA GLU A 269 17.09 5.77 6.45
C GLU A 269 17.08 5.28 7.90
N LYS A 270 16.18 5.83 8.72
CA LYS A 270 15.96 5.39 10.11
C LYS A 270 14.89 4.32 10.25
N MET A 271 14.16 4.02 9.18
CA MET A 271 12.96 3.18 9.20
C MET A 271 12.02 3.58 10.35
N LYS A 272 11.64 4.87 10.41
CA LYS A 272 10.87 5.40 11.53
C LYS A 272 9.88 6.50 11.12
N LEU A 273 8.68 6.40 11.68
CA LEU A 273 7.69 7.49 11.70
C LEU A 273 7.86 8.32 12.98
N THR A 274 7.99 9.64 12.83
CA THR A 274 8.08 10.59 13.95
C THR A 274 7.07 11.71 13.76
N SER A 275 6.34 12.05 14.82
CA SER A 275 5.30 13.08 14.78
C SER A 275 5.69 14.32 15.55
N THR A 276 5.64 15.47 14.88
CA THR A 276 5.79 16.81 15.49
C THR A 276 4.41 17.42 15.70
N VAL A 277 4.15 17.91 16.92
CA VAL A 277 2.87 18.53 17.30
C VAL A 277 2.95 20.04 17.13
N TYR A 278 1.94 20.61 16.47
CA TYR A 278 1.76 22.06 16.32
C TYR A 278 0.46 22.46 17.00
N THR A 279 0.53 23.35 17.98
CA THR A 279 -0.67 23.91 18.59
C THR A 279 -1.31 24.89 17.62
N VAL A 280 -2.60 24.72 17.36
CA VAL A 280 -3.37 25.69 16.59
C VAL A 280 -3.72 26.84 17.54
N LYS A 281 -3.07 27.99 17.35
CA LYS A 281 -3.41 29.23 18.09
C LYS A 281 -4.76 29.79 17.65
#